data_AF-A0A3A5MPP8-F1
#
_entry.id   AF-A0A3A5MPP8-F1
#
_cell.length_a   1.000
_cell.length_b   1.000
_cell.length_c   1.000
_cell.angle_alpha   90.00
_cell.angle_beta   90.00
_cell.angle_gamma   90.00
#
_symmetry.space_group_name_H-M   'P 1'
#
loop_
_entity.id
_entity.type
_entity.pdbx_description
1 polymer ?
#
loop_
_entity_poly.entity_id
_entity_poly.type
_entity_poly.pdbx_seq_one_letter_code
_entity_poly.pdbx_strand_id
1 'polypeptide(L)'
;MKNTLPKTLALGLTAGVLVGLAGFAPAQAHDGPRQHGPEAQLSVFHGVPGLVVDVYVNNELTLDDFEPGSFAGPLDLPAGTYTVAITAADAADASAPAIGPVDLTLTAGTDYTVAAHLTEAGAPTATLFTNDTSRLKRGEGRLTVRHIAAAPAVDVLAGGAAAVSGLVNPHEAVLALPAGVISAAVAAAGTTEPLIGPADVDVAKRTNTIVYAWGSLSDDSLNLAVQTVATDKQKNGHRGHGYRGHHKNHSHHH
;
A
#
# COMPACT_ATOMS: atom_id res chain seq x y z
N MET A 1 -39.17 46.14 49.17
CA MET A 1 -39.29 45.62 50.55
C MET A 1 -38.98 44.13 50.45
N LYS A 2 -37.71 43.74 50.56
CA LYS A 2 -36.97 43.41 51.78
C LYS A 2 -37.44 42.08 52.41
N ASN A 3 -36.51 41.11 52.43
CA ASN A 3 -36.27 40.04 53.42
C ASN A 3 -36.46 38.60 52.88
N THR A 4 -35.58 37.61 53.08
CA THR A 4 -34.24 37.50 53.69
C THR A 4 -33.78 36.04 53.49
N LEU A 5 -32.51 35.82 53.11
CA LEU A 5 -31.72 34.58 53.37
C LEU A 5 -31.45 34.43 54.89
N PRO A 6 -30.68 33.42 55.38
CA PRO A 6 -30.66 31.97 55.17
C PRO A 6 -30.76 31.23 56.53
N LYS A 7 -30.91 29.89 56.56
CA LYS A 7 -30.82 29.10 57.79
C LYS A 7 -29.64 28.13 57.76
N THR A 8 -28.58 28.51 58.46
CA THR A 8 -27.45 27.67 58.88
C THR A 8 -27.79 26.97 60.20
N LEU A 9 -27.48 25.68 60.30
CA LEU A 9 -27.14 25.04 61.57
C LEU A 9 -26.00 24.01 61.35
N ALA A 10 -24.86 24.31 61.96
CA ALA A 10 -23.85 23.34 62.42
C ALA A 10 -24.43 22.55 63.63
N LEU A 11 -23.88 21.48 64.21
CA LEU A 11 -22.55 20.87 64.28
C LEU A 11 -22.77 19.47 64.93
N GLY A 12 -21.92 18.48 64.64
CA GLY A 12 -21.90 17.22 65.40
C GLY A 12 -20.75 16.30 65.00
N LEU A 13 -19.61 16.44 65.68
CA LEU A 13 -18.45 15.53 65.62
C LEU A 13 -18.79 14.16 66.25
N THR A 14 -18.29 13.06 65.67
CA THR A 14 -17.22 12.22 66.27
C THR A 14 -16.72 11.10 65.33
N ALA A 15 -15.40 11.11 65.15
CA ALA A 15 -14.44 10.01 64.98
C ALA A 15 -14.88 8.63 64.44
N GLY A 16 -14.35 8.31 63.25
CA GLY A 16 -14.16 6.94 62.77
C GLY A 16 -12.98 6.89 61.78
N VAL A 17 -11.77 6.65 62.30
CA VAL A 17 -10.59 6.36 61.47
C VAL A 17 -10.74 4.96 60.90
N LEU A 18 -10.88 4.85 59.58
CA LEU A 18 -10.48 3.67 58.82
C LEU A 18 -9.64 4.14 57.63
N VAL A 19 -8.33 3.90 57.77
CA VAL A 19 -7.33 4.01 56.72
C VAL A 19 -7.68 3.01 55.63
N GLY A 20 -8.18 3.50 54.50
CA GLY A 20 -8.40 2.75 53.27
C GLY A 20 -7.53 3.30 52.14
N LEU A 21 -6.20 3.16 52.27
CA LEU A 21 -5.26 3.31 51.16
C LEU A 21 -5.42 2.10 50.23
N ALA A 22 -6.49 2.08 49.42
CA ALA A 22 -6.57 1.20 48.27
C ALA A 22 -5.82 1.88 47.13
N GLY A 23 -4.63 1.36 46.83
CA GLY A 23 -3.66 1.96 45.93
C GLY A 23 -4.26 2.26 44.55
N PHE A 24 -4.02 3.50 44.10
CA PHE A 24 -3.89 3.76 42.68
C PHE A 24 -2.70 2.93 42.19
N ALA A 25 -2.96 1.74 41.68
CA ALA A 25 -2.01 1.08 40.81
C ALA A 25 -1.89 1.98 39.56
N PRO A 26 -0.71 2.52 39.21
CA PRO A 26 -0.53 3.03 37.87
C PRO A 26 -0.84 1.85 36.94
N ALA A 27 -1.87 2.00 36.11
CA ALA A 27 -2.08 1.10 34.99
C ALA A 27 -0.76 1.09 34.24
N GLN A 28 -0.01 0.00 34.36
CA GLN A 28 1.21 -0.19 33.60
C GLN A 28 0.71 -0.39 32.17
N ALA A 29 0.62 0.69 31.41
CA ALA A 29 0.62 0.60 29.96
C ALA A 29 1.87 -0.22 29.65
N HIS A 30 1.65 -1.46 29.22
CA HIS A 30 2.70 -2.39 28.89
C HIS A 30 3.26 -1.97 27.54
N ASP A 31 3.95 -0.83 27.50
CA ASP A 31 4.87 -0.47 26.41
C ASP A 31 6.16 -1.26 26.62
N GLY A 32 6.01 -2.59 26.61
CA GLY A 32 7.14 -3.44 26.24
C GLY A 32 7.53 -3.07 24.81
N PRO A 33 8.81 -3.22 24.42
CA PRO A 33 9.20 -3.04 23.03
C PRO A 33 8.37 -4.02 22.21
N ARG A 34 7.37 -3.51 21.48
CA ARG A 34 6.67 -4.29 20.47
C ARG A 34 7.76 -4.73 19.50
N GLN A 35 8.11 -6.00 19.54
CA GLN A 35 8.79 -6.63 18.41
C GLN A 35 7.74 -6.68 17.30
N HIS A 36 7.51 -5.55 16.65
CA HIS A 36 6.78 -5.52 15.41
C HIS A 36 7.56 -6.43 14.47
N GLY A 37 6.96 -7.57 14.13
CA GLY A 37 7.39 -8.35 13.00
C GLY A 37 7.37 -7.46 11.74
N PRO A 38 7.90 -7.94 10.61
CA PRO A 38 7.86 -7.12 9.41
C PRO A 38 6.41 -6.77 9.07
N GLU A 39 6.08 -5.48 9.05
CA GLU A 39 4.76 -4.97 8.67
C GLU A 39 4.54 -5.20 7.16
N ALA A 40 3.29 -5.26 6.71
CA ALA A 40 2.95 -5.18 5.30
C ALA A 40 3.10 -3.72 4.84
N GLN A 41 3.43 -3.50 3.58
CA GLN A 41 3.35 -2.16 2.98
C GLN A 41 2.22 -2.12 1.98
N LEU A 42 1.38 -1.10 2.06
CA LEU A 42 0.31 -0.87 1.12
C LEU A 42 0.46 0.50 0.46
N SER A 43 0.60 0.51 -0.86
CA SER A 43 0.38 1.70 -1.68
C SER A 43 -1.00 1.65 -2.32
N VAL A 44 -1.55 2.82 -2.64
CA VAL A 44 -2.83 2.95 -3.35
C VAL A 44 -2.58 3.71 -4.65
N PHE A 45 -3.18 3.26 -5.75
CA PHE A 45 -3.24 3.97 -7.02
C PHE A 45 -4.69 4.24 -7.38
N HIS A 46 -5.00 5.46 -7.82
CA HIS A 46 -6.31 5.82 -8.35
C HIS A 46 -6.26 5.99 -9.86
N GLY A 47 -6.84 5.03 -10.58
CA GLY A 47 -6.87 4.95 -12.03
C GLY A 47 -8.30 4.97 -12.61
N VAL A 48 -9.25 5.65 -11.96
CA VAL A 48 -10.60 5.89 -12.51
C VAL A 48 -10.71 7.35 -12.97
N PRO A 49 -10.66 7.62 -14.29
CA PRO A 49 -10.72 8.97 -14.83
C PRO A 49 -12.00 9.73 -14.43
N GLY A 50 -11.87 11.04 -14.22
CA GLY A 50 -13.01 11.94 -14.01
C GLY A 50 -13.74 11.79 -12.68
N LEU A 51 -13.23 10.98 -11.74
CA LEU A 51 -13.85 10.73 -10.45
C LEU A 51 -12.88 11.05 -9.31
N VAL A 52 -13.13 12.12 -8.54
CA VAL A 52 -12.42 12.34 -7.27
C VAL A 52 -13.10 11.48 -6.20
N VAL A 53 -12.31 10.79 -5.38
CA VAL A 53 -12.83 9.77 -4.45
C VAL A 53 -12.34 9.94 -3.03
N ASP A 54 -13.14 9.47 -2.09
CA ASP A 54 -12.71 9.23 -0.72
C ASP A 54 -12.47 7.74 -0.51
N VAL A 55 -11.44 7.41 0.28
CA VAL A 55 -11.08 6.03 0.61
C VAL A 55 -11.26 5.80 2.10
N TYR A 56 -12.13 4.84 2.41
CA TYR A 56 -12.42 4.39 3.76
C TYR A 56 -11.75 3.05 4.02
N VAL A 57 -11.05 2.94 5.15
CA VAL A 57 -10.44 1.69 5.64
C VAL A 57 -11.05 1.35 6.98
N ASN A 58 -11.65 0.16 7.12
CA ASN A 58 -12.38 -0.26 8.32
C ASN A 58 -13.41 0.80 8.78
N ASN A 59 -14.13 1.39 7.81
CA ASN A 59 -15.12 2.46 8.00
C ASN A 59 -14.56 3.82 8.47
N GLU A 60 -13.24 4.00 8.48
CA GLU A 60 -12.59 5.28 8.80
C GLU A 60 -12.08 5.96 7.52
N LEU A 61 -12.43 7.24 7.33
CA LEU A 61 -11.93 8.04 6.22
C LEU A 61 -10.41 8.16 6.31
N THR A 62 -9.70 7.63 5.31
CA THR A 62 -8.24 7.53 5.30
C THR A 62 -7.60 8.41 4.23
N LEU A 63 -8.20 8.49 3.05
CA LEU A 63 -7.82 9.44 1.99
C LEU A 63 -9.05 10.23 1.61
N ASP A 64 -8.89 11.54 1.54
CA ASP A 64 -9.91 12.55 1.28
C ASP A 64 -9.56 13.25 -0.03
N ASP A 65 -10.55 13.50 -0.90
CA ASP A 65 -10.37 14.15 -2.20
C ASP A 65 -9.24 13.53 -3.07
N PHE A 66 -9.15 12.19 -3.12
CA PHE A 66 -8.09 11.50 -3.85
C PHE A 66 -8.31 11.59 -5.37
N GLU A 67 -7.33 12.18 -6.08
CA GLU A 67 -7.45 12.51 -7.50
C GLU A 67 -7.01 11.36 -8.43
N PRO A 68 -7.64 11.18 -9.61
CA PRO A 68 -7.19 10.22 -10.62
C PRO A 68 -5.75 10.47 -11.08
N GLY A 69 -5.01 9.39 -11.32
CA GLY A 69 -3.61 9.41 -11.72
C GLY A 69 -2.63 9.56 -10.56
N SER A 70 -3.11 9.66 -9.32
CA SER A 70 -2.26 9.85 -8.14
C SER A 70 -2.00 8.56 -7.36
N PHE A 71 -0.91 8.56 -6.59
CA PHE A 71 -0.53 7.49 -5.67
C PHE A 71 -0.54 7.99 -4.23
N ALA A 72 -0.88 7.11 -3.29
CA ALA A 72 -0.70 7.31 -1.86
C ALA A 72 0.11 6.16 -1.24
N GLY A 73 0.82 6.43 -0.14
CA GLY A 73 1.66 5.47 0.57
C GLY A 73 3.12 5.41 0.10
N PRO A 74 3.86 4.32 0.41
CA PRO A 74 3.38 3.14 1.13
C PRO A 74 3.09 3.42 2.61
N LEU A 75 2.05 2.80 3.14
CA LEU A 75 1.75 2.75 4.57
C LEU A 75 2.21 1.42 5.16
N ASP A 76 2.92 1.45 6.28
CA ASP A 76 3.23 0.26 7.07
C ASP A 76 1.99 -0.16 7.88
N LEU A 77 1.50 -1.36 7.61
CA LEU A 77 0.28 -1.92 8.20
C LEU A 77 0.55 -3.28 8.83
N PRO A 78 -0.04 -3.58 9.99
CA PRO A 78 -0.02 -4.91 10.55
C PRO A 78 -0.58 -5.93 9.55
N ALA A 79 -0.05 -7.16 9.60
CA ALA A 79 -0.69 -8.25 8.88
C ALA A 79 -2.11 -8.44 9.39
N GLY A 80 -3.07 -8.59 8.48
CA GLY A 80 -4.48 -8.62 8.82
C GLY A 80 -5.37 -8.41 7.62
N THR A 81 -6.67 -8.38 7.87
CA THR A 81 -7.68 -8.08 6.87
C THR A 81 -8.20 -6.66 7.10
N TYR A 82 -8.24 -5.88 6.02
CA TYR A 82 -8.73 -4.50 6.01
C TYR A 82 -9.88 -4.40 5.03
N THR A 83 -11.03 -3.91 5.49
CA THR A 83 -12.18 -3.65 4.62
C THR A 83 -12.03 -2.26 4.01
N VAL A 84 -12.00 -2.19 2.69
CA VAL A 84 -11.85 -0.92 1.94
C VAL A 84 -13.12 -0.61 1.17
N ALA A 85 -13.58 0.62 1.26
CA ALA A 85 -14.67 1.17 0.46
C ALA A 85 -14.23 2.50 -0.17
N ILE A 86 -14.62 2.75 -1.41
CA ILE A 86 -14.29 3.97 -2.14
C ILE A 86 -15.59 4.63 -2.58
N THR A 87 -15.78 5.89 -2.22
CA THR A 87 -16.96 6.70 -2.56
C THR A 87 -16.58 7.83 -3.50
N ALA A 88 -17.56 8.49 -4.10
CA ALA A 88 -17.32 9.84 -4.62
C ALA A 88 -16.97 10.78 -3.44
N ALA A 89 -16.12 11.78 -3.69
CA ALA A 89 -15.67 12.70 -2.64
C ALA A 89 -16.78 13.59 -2.06
N ASP A 90 -17.89 13.78 -2.79
CA ASP A 90 -19.07 14.51 -2.33
C ASP A 90 -20.15 13.62 -1.70
N ALA A 91 -19.86 12.33 -1.50
CA ALA A 91 -20.79 11.41 -0.85
C ALA A 91 -21.01 11.78 0.61
N ALA A 92 -22.27 11.70 1.07
CA ALA A 92 -22.62 12.01 2.45
C ALA A 92 -21.99 11.03 3.47
N ASP A 93 -21.81 9.77 3.07
CA ASP A 93 -21.16 8.71 3.83
C ASP A 93 -20.79 7.51 2.93
N ALA A 94 -20.20 6.48 3.53
CA ALA A 94 -19.79 5.24 2.86
C ALA A 94 -20.90 4.19 2.67
N SER A 95 -22.18 4.56 2.76
CA SER A 95 -23.30 3.60 2.61
C SER A 95 -23.55 3.13 1.18
N ALA A 96 -23.09 3.90 0.18
CA ALA A 96 -23.22 3.58 -1.23
C ALA A 96 -21.89 3.77 -1.98
N PRO A 97 -20.88 2.91 -1.71
CA PRO A 97 -19.57 3.06 -2.33
C PRO A 97 -19.61 2.78 -3.84
N ALA A 98 -18.80 3.52 -4.59
CA ALA A 98 -18.55 3.28 -6.01
C ALA A 98 -17.74 2.00 -6.23
N ILE A 99 -16.84 1.68 -5.29
CA ILE A 99 -16.07 0.42 -5.27
C ILE A 99 -16.10 -0.16 -3.85
N GLY A 100 -16.43 -1.45 -3.76
CA GLY A 100 -16.44 -2.19 -2.50
C GLY A 100 -17.80 -2.18 -1.78
N PRO A 101 -17.84 -2.49 -0.48
CA PRO A 101 -16.70 -2.83 0.36
C PRO A 101 -15.97 -4.10 -0.13
N VAL A 102 -14.65 -4.11 0.00
CA VAL A 102 -13.79 -5.27 -0.36
C VAL A 102 -12.82 -5.56 0.76
N ASP A 103 -12.60 -6.84 1.06
CA ASP A 103 -11.64 -7.27 2.08
C ASP A 103 -10.25 -7.51 1.46
N LEU A 104 -9.27 -6.72 1.91
CA LEU A 104 -7.87 -6.84 1.53
C LEU A 104 -7.11 -7.59 2.62
N THR A 105 -6.58 -8.78 2.30
CA THR A 105 -5.76 -9.55 3.23
C THR A 105 -4.27 -9.26 3.01
N LEU A 106 -3.64 -8.65 4.01
CA LEU A 106 -2.23 -8.27 3.98
C LEU A 106 -1.39 -9.23 4.79
N THR A 107 -0.30 -9.71 4.18
CA THR A 107 0.68 -10.58 4.84
C THR A 107 1.90 -9.77 5.29
N ALA A 108 2.37 -10.05 6.50
CA ALA A 108 3.59 -9.48 7.09
C ALA A 108 4.77 -9.51 6.11
N GLY A 109 5.49 -8.39 5.98
CA GLY A 109 6.69 -8.26 5.17
C GLY A 109 6.46 -8.35 3.66
N THR A 110 5.22 -8.19 3.21
CA THR A 110 4.87 -8.17 1.78
C THR A 110 4.57 -6.73 1.34
N ASP A 111 4.94 -6.41 0.10
CA ASP A 111 4.73 -5.11 -0.51
C ASP A 111 3.55 -5.21 -1.49
N TYR A 112 2.55 -4.35 -1.33
CA TYR A 112 1.33 -4.37 -2.12
C TYR A 112 1.05 -3.00 -2.74
N THR A 113 0.38 -3.03 -3.90
CA THR A 113 -0.34 -1.87 -4.41
C THR A 113 -1.78 -2.28 -4.67
N VAL A 114 -2.75 -1.56 -4.10
CA VAL A 114 -4.15 -1.65 -4.54
C VAL A 114 -4.39 -0.56 -5.59
N ALA A 115 -4.91 -0.95 -6.75
CA ALA A 115 -5.30 0.00 -7.79
C ALA A 115 -6.82 0.06 -7.85
N ALA A 116 -7.42 1.24 -7.68
CA ALA A 116 -8.78 1.51 -8.12
C ALA A 116 -8.75 1.80 -9.61
N HIS A 117 -9.55 1.11 -10.42
CA HIS A 117 -9.50 1.22 -11.88
C HIS A 117 -10.81 0.80 -12.52
N LEU A 118 -10.87 0.82 -13.85
CA LEU A 118 -12.01 0.33 -14.61
C LEU A 118 -11.79 -1.14 -15.02
N THR A 119 -12.83 -1.95 -14.95
CA THR A 119 -12.88 -3.25 -15.65
C THR A 119 -12.79 -3.05 -17.17
N GLU A 120 -12.56 -4.12 -17.94
CA GLU A 120 -12.59 -4.05 -19.42
C GLU A 120 -13.91 -3.43 -19.94
N ALA A 121 -15.02 -3.66 -19.25
CA ALA A 121 -16.33 -3.12 -19.58
C ALA A 121 -16.58 -1.68 -19.10
N GLY A 122 -15.61 -1.03 -18.44
CA GLY A 122 -15.73 0.35 -17.97
C GLY A 122 -16.38 0.53 -16.59
N ALA A 123 -16.69 -0.55 -15.87
CA ALA A 123 -17.21 -0.44 -14.50
C ALA A 123 -16.06 -0.23 -13.48
N PRO A 124 -16.19 0.69 -12.50
CA PRO A 124 -15.21 0.84 -11.42
C PRO A 124 -14.99 -0.44 -10.62
N THR A 125 -13.74 -0.73 -10.27
CA THR A 125 -13.31 -1.88 -9.48
C THR A 125 -11.99 -1.59 -8.76
N ALA A 126 -11.53 -2.49 -7.90
CA ALA A 126 -10.20 -2.44 -7.32
C ALA A 126 -9.49 -3.80 -7.40
N THR A 127 -8.20 -3.78 -7.69
CA THR A 127 -7.35 -4.98 -7.73
C THR A 127 -6.15 -4.81 -6.79
N LEU A 128 -5.94 -5.80 -5.92
CA LEU A 128 -4.76 -5.89 -5.06
C LEU A 128 -3.63 -6.64 -5.78
N PHE A 129 -2.51 -5.96 -5.98
CA PHE A 129 -1.31 -6.56 -6.54
C PHE A 129 -0.24 -6.77 -5.47
N THR A 130 0.48 -7.87 -5.56
CA THR A 130 1.70 -8.11 -4.78
C THR A 130 2.90 -7.63 -5.59
N ASN A 131 3.66 -6.68 -5.07
CA ASN A 131 4.83 -6.15 -5.75
C ASN A 131 6.02 -7.10 -5.57
N ASP A 132 6.65 -7.50 -6.68
CA ASP A 132 7.84 -8.37 -6.63
C ASP A 132 9.08 -7.59 -6.16
N THR A 133 9.41 -7.76 -4.88
CA THR A 133 10.61 -7.18 -4.26
C THR A 133 11.80 -8.16 -4.22
N SER A 134 11.70 -9.29 -4.92
CA SER A 134 12.76 -10.30 -4.94
C SER A 134 14.03 -9.77 -5.58
N ARG A 135 15.16 -10.30 -5.09
CA ARG A 135 16.50 -9.84 -5.46
C ARG A 135 16.80 -10.06 -6.93
N LEU A 136 17.37 -9.03 -7.56
CA LEU A 136 17.80 -9.03 -8.95
C LEU A 136 19.30 -9.35 -9.10
N LYS A 137 19.72 -9.75 -10.31
CA LYS A 137 21.15 -9.90 -10.59
C LYS A 137 21.82 -8.53 -10.67
N ARG A 138 23.15 -8.53 -10.58
CA ARG A 138 23.92 -7.29 -10.66
C ARG A 138 23.73 -6.62 -12.03
N GLY A 139 23.29 -5.37 -12.02
CA GLY A 139 23.11 -4.56 -13.23
C GLY A 139 21.73 -4.67 -13.86
N GLU A 140 20.84 -5.51 -13.31
CA GLU A 140 19.45 -5.62 -13.76
C GLU A 140 18.53 -4.70 -12.95
N GLY A 141 17.45 -4.27 -13.61
CA GLY A 141 16.22 -3.77 -13.01
C GLY A 141 15.06 -4.71 -13.34
N ARG A 142 13.89 -4.43 -12.76
CA ARG A 142 12.64 -5.12 -13.08
C ARG A 142 11.64 -4.13 -13.64
N LEU A 143 10.94 -4.55 -14.67
CA LEU A 143 9.80 -3.87 -15.23
C LEU A 143 8.57 -4.75 -15.00
N THR A 144 7.60 -4.25 -14.23
CA THR A 144 6.26 -4.81 -14.17
C THR A 144 5.33 -3.92 -15.00
N VAL A 145 4.55 -4.50 -15.91
CA VAL A 145 3.51 -3.78 -16.64
C VAL A 145 2.16 -4.31 -16.20
N ARG A 146 1.29 -3.43 -15.72
CA ARG A 146 -0.09 -3.71 -15.30
C ARG A 146 -1.05 -3.13 -16.32
N HIS A 147 -1.86 -3.98 -16.94
CA HIS A 147 -2.99 -3.51 -17.74
C HIS A 147 -4.22 -3.44 -16.84
N ILE A 148 -4.69 -2.23 -16.55
CA ILE A 148 -5.87 -1.99 -15.71
C ILE A 148 -6.85 -1.02 -16.38
N ALA A 149 -6.70 -0.77 -17.68
CA ALA A 149 -7.57 0.12 -18.44
C ALA A 149 -8.82 -0.61 -18.95
N ALA A 150 -9.93 0.12 -19.11
CA ALA A 150 -11.10 -0.32 -19.86
C ALA A 150 -10.76 -0.37 -21.36
N ALA A 151 -10.05 -1.41 -21.74
CA ALA A 151 -9.64 -1.72 -23.09
C ALA A 151 -9.46 -3.23 -23.25
N PRO A 152 -9.60 -3.76 -24.48
CA PRO A 152 -9.29 -5.15 -24.79
C PRO A 152 -7.83 -5.53 -24.48
N ALA A 153 -7.45 -6.77 -24.82
CA ALA A 153 -6.07 -7.22 -24.72
C ALA A 153 -5.09 -6.28 -25.44
N VAL A 154 -3.94 -6.02 -24.81
CA VAL A 154 -2.89 -5.13 -25.32
C VAL A 154 -1.56 -5.84 -25.48
N ASP A 155 -0.75 -5.34 -26.41
CA ASP A 155 0.66 -5.65 -26.53
C ASP A 155 1.49 -4.48 -25.97
N VAL A 156 2.55 -4.80 -25.24
CA VAL A 156 3.56 -3.83 -24.82
C VAL A 156 4.69 -3.88 -25.82
N LEU A 157 4.86 -2.80 -26.57
CA LEU A 157 5.86 -2.66 -27.61
C LEU A 157 7.15 -2.06 -27.03
N ALA A 158 8.29 -2.58 -27.43
CA ALA A 158 9.60 -1.99 -27.21
C ALA A 158 10.38 -2.02 -28.52
N GLY A 159 10.90 -0.87 -28.96
CA GLY A 159 11.58 -0.77 -30.26
C GLY A 159 10.69 -1.16 -31.46
N GLY A 160 9.36 -0.97 -31.34
CA GLY A 160 8.38 -1.28 -32.39
C GLY A 160 7.95 -2.75 -32.49
N ALA A 161 8.43 -3.64 -31.61
CA ALA A 161 8.02 -5.04 -31.54
C ALA A 161 7.39 -5.37 -30.19
N ALA A 162 6.46 -6.33 -30.15
CA ALA A 162 5.83 -6.77 -28.91
C ALA A 162 6.85 -7.49 -28.01
N ALA A 163 7.12 -6.88 -26.86
CA ALA A 163 7.90 -7.47 -25.77
C ALA A 163 7.01 -8.26 -24.80
N VAL A 164 5.75 -7.86 -24.67
CA VAL A 164 4.67 -8.61 -24.00
C VAL A 164 3.49 -8.64 -24.95
N SER A 165 2.88 -9.80 -25.14
CA SER A 165 1.72 -9.95 -26.03
C SER A 165 0.48 -10.39 -25.28
N GLY A 166 -0.68 -9.83 -25.65
CA GLY A 166 -2.00 -10.26 -25.18
C GLY A 166 -2.21 -10.09 -23.68
N LEU A 167 -1.64 -9.04 -23.07
CA LEU A 167 -1.91 -8.71 -21.68
C LEU A 167 -3.36 -8.23 -21.55
N VAL A 168 -4.12 -8.81 -20.63
CA VAL A 168 -5.56 -8.52 -20.42
C VAL A 168 -5.76 -7.84 -19.08
N ASN A 169 -6.77 -6.99 -18.95
CA ASN A 169 -7.14 -6.35 -17.67
C ASN A 169 -7.74 -7.40 -16.71
N PRO A 170 -7.32 -7.48 -15.42
CA PRO A 170 -6.36 -6.63 -14.70
C PRO A 170 -4.96 -7.25 -14.53
N HIS A 171 -4.49 -8.08 -15.46
CA HIS A 171 -3.25 -8.84 -15.30
C HIS A 171 -1.97 -8.00 -15.47
N GLU A 172 -0.88 -8.57 -14.97
CA GLU A 172 0.46 -8.00 -15.08
C GLU A 172 1.45 -8.93 -15.80
N ALA A 173 2.47 -8.32 -16.40
CA ALA A 173 3.64 -8.99 -16.93
C ALA A 173 4.89 -8.48 -16.21
N VAL A 174 5.84 -9.37 -15.91
CA VAL A 174 7.05 -9.06 -15.15
C VAL A 174 8.28 -9.46 -15.95
N LEU A 175 9.20 -8.52 -16.13
CA LEU A 175 10.42 -8.67 -16.92
C LEU A 175 11.64 -8.26 -16.07
N ALA A 176 12.68 -9.10 -16.04
CA ALA A 176 13.99 -8.71 -15.54
C ALA A 176 14.86 -8.29 -16.73
N LEU A 177 15.36 -7.06 -16.72
CA LEU A 177 16.04 -6.45 -17.86
C LEU A 177 17.35 -5.80 -17.42
N PRO A 178 18.35 -5.67 -18.30
CA PRO A 178 19.48 -4.78 -18.06
C PRO A 178 18.98 -3.38 -17.73
N ALA A 179 19.59 -2.74 -16.74
CA ALA A 179 19.17 -1.39 -16.36
C ALA A 179 19.46 -0.37 -17.47
N GLY A 180 18.51 0.53 -17.69
CA GLY A 180 18.56 1.55 -18.73
C GLY A 180 17.18 2.07 -19.08
N VAL A 181 17.13 3.07 -19.96
CA VAL A 181 15.88 3.64 -20.46
C VAL A 181 15.43 2.89 -21.71
N ILE A 182 14.16 2.50 -21.74
CA ILE A 182 13.52 1.83 -22.87
C ILE A 182 12.37 2.71 -23.36
N SER A 183 12.33 2.99 -24.66
CA SER A 183 11.15 3.60 -25.27
C SER A 183 10.09 2.50 -25.52
N ALA A 184 8.95 2.63 -24.86
CA ALA A 184 7.88 1.64 -24.88
C ALA A 184 6.53 2.27 -25.26
N ALA A 185 5.65 1.48 -25.85
CA ALA A 185 4.28 1.87 -26.17
C ALA A 185 3.33 0.73 -25.83
N VAL A 186 2.04 1.04 -25.68
CA VAL A 186 0.97 0.03 -25.55
C VAL A 186 0.11 0.12 -26.80
N ALA A 187 -0.14 -1.00 -27.45
CA ALA A 187 -0.98 -1.12 -28.64
C ALA A 187 -2.06 -2.17 -28.43
N ALA A 188 -3.11 -2.16 -29.26
CA ALA A 188 -4.06 -3.27 -29.27
C ALA A 188 -3.34 -4.57 -29.65
N ALA A 189 -3.72 -5.69 -29.03
CA ALA A 189 -3.05 -6.96 -29.24
C ALA A 189 -2.97 -7.34 -30.73
N GLY A 190 -1.77 -7.72 -31.20
CA GLY A 190 -1.51 -8.07 -32.59
C GLY A 190 -1.32 -6.88 -33.53
N THR A 191 -1.29 -5.65 -33.02
CA THR A 191 -1.07 -4.42 -33.79
C THR A 191 0.17 -3.66 -33.31
N THR A 192 0.60 -2.67 -34.07
CA THR A 192 1.75 -1.81 -33.73
C THR A 192 1.39 -0.33 -33.57
N GLU A 193 0.14 0.03 -33.81
CA GLU A 193 -0.31 1.42 -33.66
C GLU A 193 -0.45 1.74 -32.17
N PRO A 194 0.30 2.73 -31.63
CA PRO A 194 0.24 3.04 -30.21
C PRO A 194 -1.13 3.58 -29.80
N LEU A 195 -1.74 2.95 -28.80
CA LEU A 195 -2.86 3.52 -28.03
C LEU A 195 -2.32 4.42 -26.91
N ILE A 196 -1.14 4.09 -26.40
CA ILE A 196 -0.46 4.84 -25.35
C ILE A 196 1.03 4.92 -25.69
N GLY A 197 1.60 6.11 -25.61
CA GLY A 197 3.02 6.36 -25.88
C GLY A 197 3.33 6.64 -27.36
N PRO A 198 4.61 6.54 -27.77
CA PRO A 198 5.73 6.02 -27.00
C PRO A 198 6.08 6.88 -25.77
N ALA A 199 6.55 6.23 -24.71
CA ALA A 199 7.05 6.86 -23.50
C ALA A 199 8.39 6.23 -23.09
N ASP A 200 9.26 7.06 -22.53
CA ASP A 200 10.53 6.59 -21.98
C ASP A 200 10.32 6.00 -20.58
N VAL A 201 10.69 4.73 -20.40
CA VAL A 201 10.58 3.99 -19.14
C VAL A 201 11.98 3.71 -18.62
N ASP A 202 12.31 4.25 -17.43
CA ASP A 202 13.57 3.96 -16.74
C ASP A 202 13.50 2.63 -15.98
N VAL A 203 14.24 1.64 -16.46
CA VAL A 203 14.46 0.38 -15.75
C VAL A 203 15.69 0.55 -14.84
N ALA A 204 15.45 1.02 -13.62
CA ALA A 204 16.51 1.30 -12.67
C ALA A 204 17.07 0.01 -12.02
N LYS A 205 18.38 0.02 -11.72
CA LYS A 205 19.05 -1.11 -11.03
C LYS A 205 18.38 -1.40 -9.70
N ARG A 206 18.20 -2.69 -9.39
CA ARG A 206 17.69 -3.15 -8.07
C ARG A 206 16.35 -2.50 -7.71
N THR A 207 15.56 -2.15 -8.72
CA THR A 207 14.26 -1.49 -8.58
C THR A 207 13.26 -2.24 -9.46
N ASN A 208 12.04 -2.38 -8.96
CA ASN A 208 10.88 -2.75 -9.73
C ASN A 208 10.17 -1.47 -10.17
N THR A 209 10.35 -1.10 -11.43
CA THR A 209 9.58 -0.05 -12.09
C THR A 209 8.26 -0.67 -12.54
N ILE A 210 7.16 -0.21 -11.96
CA ILE A 210 5.81 -0.70 -12.24
C ILE A 210 5.09 0.34 -13.08
N VAL A 211 4.73 -0.02 -14.30
CA VAL A 211 4.00 0.84 -15.24
C VAL A 211 2.55 0.38 -15.29
N TYR A 212 1.61 1.32 -15.16
CA TYR A 212 0.18 1.08 -15.21
C TYR A 212 -0.39 1.69 -16.48
N ALA A 213 -1.00 0.87 -17.34
CA ALA A 213 -1.89 1.34 -18.38
C ALA A 213 -3.30 1.43 -17.79
N TRP A 214 -3.85 2.63 -17.71
CA TRP A 214 -5.13 2.90 -17.04
C TRP A 214 -6.02 3.84 -17.86
N GLY A 215 -7.26 4.03 -17.42
CA GLY A 215 -8.25 4.84 -18.11
C GLY A 215 -9.20 4.03 -18.99
N SER A 216 -9.81 4.68 -19.98
CA SER A 216 -10.82 4.09 -20.86
C SER A 216 -10.47 4.35 -22.32
N LEU A 217 -10.50 3.29 -23.14
CA LEU A 217 -10.31 3.41 -24.57
C LEU A 217 -11.53 4.07 -25.24
N SER A 218 -12.76 3.75 -24.79
CA SER A 218 -13.98 4.31 -25.37
C SER A 218 -14.17 5.79 -25.07
N ASP A 219 -13.65 6.24 -23.92
CA ASP A 219 -13.79 7.62 -23.45
C ASP A 219 -12.56 8.49 -23.76
N ASP A 220 -11.62 7.98 -24.57
CA ASP A 220 -10.37 8.66 -24.97
C ASP A 220 -9.56 9.20 -23.77
N SER A 221 -9.46 8.38 -22.73
CA SER A 221 -8.86 8.78 -21.46
C SER A 221 -7.72 7.86 -21.03
N LEU A 222 -7.17 7.08 -21.96
CA LEU A 222 -6.04 6.18 -21.70
C LEU A 222 -4.81 6.97 -21.27
N ASN A 223 -4.12 6.49 -20.24
CA ASN A 223 -2.93 7.15 -19.71
C ASN A 223 -1.95 6.16 -19.05
N LEU A 224 -0.75 6.64 -18.73
CA LEU A 224 0.28 5.91 -17.98
C LEU A 224 0.45 6.48 -16.58
N ALA A 225 0.76 5.60 -15.64
CA ALA A 225 1.31 5.96 -14.35
C ALA A 225 2.50 5.06 -14.03
N VAL A 226 3.46 5.57 -13.26
CA VAL A 226 4.69 4.83 -12.91
C VAL A 226 4.90 4.86 -11.40
N GLN A 227 5.15 3.70 -10.82
CA GLN A 227 5.56 3.52 -9.44
C GLN A 227 6.93 2.82 -9.42
N THR A 228 7.81 3.20 -8.49
CA THR A 228 9.07 2.49 -8.27
C THR A 228 9.08 1.84 -6.90
N VAL A 229 9.37 0.54 -6.85
CA VAL A 229 9.49 -0.23 -5.62
C VAL A 229 10.92 -0.78 -5.52
N ALA A 230 11.60 -0.56 -4.40
CA ALA A 230 12.94 -1.10 -4.20
C ALA A 230 12.91 -2.63 -4.15
N THR A 231 13.79 -3.28 -4.90
CA THR A 231 14.08 -4.71 -4.72
C THR A 231 15.20 -4.86 -3.68
N ASP A 232 15.28 -6.02 -3.03
CA ASP A 232 16.26 -6.35 -1.97
C ASP A 232 15.87 -6.05 -0.53
N LYS A 233 14.57 -6.01 -0.21
CA LYS A 233 14.16 -6.20 1.18
C LYS A 233 14.61 -7.58 1.63
N GLN A 234 15.64 -7.64 2.47
CA GLN A 234 16.02 -8.88 3.13
C GLN A 234 14.82 -9.34 3.97
N LYS A 235 14.34 -10.56 3.72
CA LYS A 235 13.72 -11.32 4.81
C LYS A 235 14.80 -11.46 5.87
N ASN A 236 14.78 -10.61 6.90
CA ASN A 236 15.71 -10.70 8.04
C ASN A 236 15.42 -12.00 8.82
N GLY A 237 15.80 -13.13 8.24
CA GLY A 237 15.93 -14.39 8.92
C GLY A 237 17.15 -14.28 9.82
N HIS A 238 16.88 -14.05 11.11
CA HIS A 238 17.76 -14.19 12.27
C HIS A 238 18.99 -15.08 11.99
N ARG A 239 20.09 -14.49 11.50
CA ARG A 239 21.41 -15.10 11.59
C ARG A 239 22.05 -14.60 12.86
N GLY A 240 21.75 -15.29 13.96
CA GLY A 240 22.55 -15.21 15.16
C GLY A 240 23.99 -15.57 14.81
N HIS A 241 24.82 -14.54 14.59
CA HIS A 241 26.26 -14.69 14.56
C HIS A 241 26.72 -14.98 15.99
N GLY A 242 26.66 -16.25 16.37
CA GLY A 242 27.34 -16.76 17.55
C GLY A 242 28.85 -16.58 17.35
N TYR A 243 29.39 -15.52 17.93
CA TYR A 243 30.82 -15.40 18.21
C TYR A 243 31.21 -16.54 19.16
N ARG A 244 31.66 -17.67 18.61
CA ARG A 244 32.44 -18.65 19.39
C ARG A 244 33.89 -18.15 19.41
N GLY A 245 34.22 -17.47 20.51
CA GLY A 245 35.59 -17.10 20.83
C GLY A 245 36.48 -18.33 20.90
N HIS A 246 37.51 -18.38 20.06
CA HIS A 246 38.64 -19.28 20.23
C HIS A 246 39.49 -18.78 21.40
N HIS A 247 39.21 -19.25 22.61
CA HIS A 247 40.19 -19.21 23.70
C HIS A 247 41.31 -20.21 23.38
N LYS A 248 42.45 -19.68 22.91
CA LYS A 248 43.72 -20.41 22.95
C LYS A 248 44.17 -20.48 24.40
N ASN A 249 44.05 -21.67 25.00
CA ASN A 249 44.65 -21.94 26.30
C ASN A 249 46.12 -22.33 26.08
N HIS A 250 47.03 -21.39 26.30
CA HIS A 250 48.45 -21.69 26.45
C HIS A 250 48.68 -22.10 27.90
N SER A 251 48.86 -23.40 28.14
CA SER A 251 49.43 -23.89 29.41
C SER A 251 50.93 -24.09 29.21
N HIS A 252 51.72 -23.18 29.74
CA HIS A 252 53.07 -23.48 30.22
C HIS A 252 52.94 -24.04 31.64
N HIS A 253 53.61 -25.15 31.93
CA HIS A 253 54.53 -25.26 33.07
C HIS A 253 55.14 -26.68 33.11
N HIS A 254 56.47 -26.67 33.27
CA HIS A 254 57.40 -27.59 33.94
C HIS A 254 57.08 -29.09 34.04
#